data_AF-A0A7S3FML2-F1
#
_entry.id   AF-A0A7S3FML2-F1
#
_cell.length_a   1.000
_cell.length_b   1.000
_cell.length_c   1.000
_cell.angle_alpha   90.00
_cell.angle_beta   90.00
_cell.angle_gamma   90.00
#
_symmetry.space_group_name_H-M   'P 1'
#
loop_
_entity.id
_entity.type
_entity.pdbx_description
1 polymer ?
#
loop_
_entity_poly.entity_id
_entity_poly.type
_entity_poly.pdbx_seq_one_letter_code
_entity_poly.pdbx_strand_id
1 'polypeptide(L)'
;MAKHVAVGAKARVGVFTSQGCKHCRRAKVLLRDREILFVEVDLTTRPAEVRQALQRFTGRKTVPQVFINRACVGGADELCGLDESGELAARVRDAERQESGPFPEEVEELVVSSAA
;
A
#
# COMPACT_ATOMS: atom_id res chain seq x y z
N MET A 1 25.78 4.41 -5.97
CA MET A 1 24.58 4.89 -5.25
C MET A 1 23.36 4.21 -5.85
N ALA A 2 22.89 3.16 -5.20
CA ALA A 2 21.60 2.50 -5.39
C ALA A 2 21.55 1.41 -4.30
N LYS A 3 21.22 1.81 -3.07
CA LYS A 3 20.95 0.83 -2.01
C LYS A 3 19.56 0.26 -2.28
N HIS A 4 19.49 -0.66 -3.24
CA HIS A 4 18.42 -1.64 -3.27
C HIS A 4 18.60 -2.50 -2.00
N VAL A 5 17.89 -2.17 -0.93
CA VAL A 5 17.82 -2.95 0.30
C VAL A 5 16.48 -3.68 0.24
N ALA A 6 16.54 -4.93 -0.21
CA ALA A 6 16.52 -6.12 0.62
C ALA A 6 15.11 -6.43 1.13
N VAL A 7 14.51 -7.44 0.50
CA VAL A 7 13.48 -8.29 1.08
C VAL A 7 13.99 -8.71 2.47
N GLY A 8 13.46 -8.10 3.55
CA GLY A 8 13.99 -8.36 4.90
C GLY A 8 13.57 -7.43 6.04
N ALA A 9 12.88 -6.32 5.79
CA ALA A 9 12.21 -5.55 6.84
C ALA A 9 10.73 -5.39 6.46
N LYS A 10 9.86 -5.95 7.29
CA LYS A 10 8.40 -6.11 7.15
C LYS A 10 7.72 -4.77 6.79
N ALA A 11 7.65 -4.44 5.50
CA ALA A 11 7.11 -3.16 5.04
C ALA A 11 5.68 -2.98 5.54
N ARG A 12 5.41 -1.88 6.24
CA ARG A 12 4.10 -1.61 6.86
C ARG A 12 3.15 -0.82 5.98
N VAL A 13 3.66 -0.36 4.84
CA VAL A 13 2.89 0.35 3.83
C VAL A 13 2.64 -0.57 2.65
N GLY A 14 1.41 -0.58 2.16
CA GLY A 14 0.99 -1.37 1.02
C GLY A 14 0.26 -0.49 0.01
N VAL A 15 0.45 -0.73 -1.28
CA VAL A 15 -0.18 0.06 -2.34
C VAL A 15 -0.75 -0.88 -3.40
N PHE A 16 -2.08 -0.88 -3.53
CA PHE A 16 -2.75 -1.51 -4.66
C PHE A 16 -2.77 -0.58 -5.85
N THR A 17 -2.31 -1.06 -7.00
CA THR A 17 -2.14 -0.28 -8.22
C THR A 17 -2.81 -0.94 -9.42
N SER A 18 -2.82 -0.25 -10.55
CA SER A 18 -3.08 -0.84 -11.86
C SER A 18 -2.14 -0.27 -12.92
N GLN A 19 -1.88 -1.02 -13.99
CA GLN A 19 -1.12 -0.54 -15.13
C GLN A 19 -1.73 0.74 -15.72
N GLY A 20 -0.87 1.65 -16.18
CA GLY A 20 -1.26 2.94 -16.79
C GLY A 20 -1.81 3.99 -15.81
N CYS A 21 -1.93 3.70 -14.52
CA CYS A 21 -2.53 4.60 -13.54
C CYS A 21 -1.58 5.74 -13.11
N LYS A 22 -1.87 6.98 -13.53
CA LYS A 22 -1.10 8.18 -13.15
C LYS A 22 -1.12 8.47 -11.64
N HIS A 23 -2.26 8.26 -10.98
CA HIS A 23 -2.39 8.47 -9.53
C HIS A 23 -1.57 7.46 -8.72
N CYS A 24 -1.50 6.22 -9.19
CA CYS A 24 -0.69 5.17 -8.60
C CYS A 24 0.80 5.50 -8.71
N ARG A 25 1.24 6.05 -9.86
CA ARG A 25 2.60 6.57 -10.01
C ARG A 25 2.89 7.68 -8.99
N ARG A 26 1.98 8.66 -8.84
CA ARG A 26 2.15 9.77 -7.91
C ARG A 26 2.29 9.30 -6.46
N ALA A 27 1.43 8.38 -6.01
CA ALA A 27 1.52 7.80 -4.67
C ALA A 27 2.87 7.09 -4.44
N LYS A 28 3.34 6.30 -5.41
CA LYS A 28 4.63 5.60 -5.30
C LYS A 28 5.82 6.54 -5.30
N VAL A 29 5.78 7.62 -6.08
CA VAL A 29 6.83 8.64 -6.08
C VAL A 29 6.91 9.31 -4.71
N LEU A 30 5.77 9.74 -4.16
CA LEU A 30 5.73 10.34 -2.83
C LEU A 30 6.34 9.40 -1.77
N LEU A 31 5.95 8.13 -1.72
CA LEU A 31 6.51 7.16 -0.76
C LEU A 31 8.02 6.98 -0.94
N ARG A 32 8.52 6.95 -2.18
CA ARG A 32 9.97 6.86 -2.46
C ARG A 32 10.72 8.13 -2.04
N ASP A 33 10.16 9.29 -2.30
CA ASP A 33 10.76 10.59 -1.94
C ASP A 33 10.84 10.77 -0.42
N ARG A 34 9.94 10.12 0.32
CA ARG A 34 9.95 10.05 1.79
C ARG A 34 10.74 8.86 2.35
N GLU A 35 11.41 8.09 1.49
CA GLU A 35 12.18 6.89 1.86
C GLU A 35 11.35 5.83 2.61
N ILE A 36 10.03 5.81 2.37
CA ILE A 36 9.11 4.86 2.99
C ILE A 36 9.10 3.56 2.17
N LEU A 37 9.44 2.44 2.82
CA LEU A 37 9.33 1.12 2.23
C LEU A 37 7.87 0.70 2.08
N PHE A 38 7.50 0.19 0.90
CA PHE A 38 6.14 -0.27 0.63
C PHE A 38 6.10 -1.54 -0.23
N VAL A 39 5.02 -2.30 -0.07
CA VAL A 39 4.66 -3.42 -0.96
C VAL A 39 3.71 -2.92 -2.03
N GLU A 40 4.02 -3.14 -3.30
CA GLU A 40 3.11 -2.88 -4.40
C GLU A 40 2.37 -4.18 -4.81
N VAL A 41 1.06 -4.08 -5.01
CA VAL A 41 0.25 -5.16 -5.59
C VAL A 41 -0.49 -4.64 -6.81
N ASP A 42 -0.06 -5.08 -8.00
CA ASP A 42 -0.69 -4.70 -9.27
C ASP A 42 -1.94 -5.55 -9.55
N LEU A 43 -3.11 -4.93 -9.38
CA LEU A 43 -4.41 -5.58 -9.56
C LEU A 43 -4.74 -5.93 -11.02
N THR A 44 -3.94 -5.50 -12.01
CA THR A 44 -4.12 -5.95 -13.40
C THR A 44 -3.67 -7.39 -13.61
N THR A 45 -2.77 -7.86 -12.76
CA THR A 45 -2.18 -9.20 -12.82
C THR A 45 -2.79 -10.17 -11.81
N ARG A 46 -3.77 -9.70 -11.02
CA ARG A 46 -4.40 -10.47 -9.95
C ARG A 46 -5.82 -10.90 -10.29
N PRO A 47 -6.30 -12.01 -9.71
CA PRO A 47 -7.70 -12.43 -9.85
C PRO A 47 -8.67 -11.33 -9.40
N ALA A 48 -9.86 -11.32 -10.00
CA ALA A 48 -10.92 -10.36 -9.67
C ALA A 48 -11.33 -10.43 -8.18
N GLU A 49 -11.16 -11.58 -7.54
CA GLU A 49 -11.44 -11.80 -6.12
C GLU A 49 -10.64 -10.87 -5.21
N VAL A 50 -9.38 -10.59 -5.54
CA VAL A 50 -8.55 -9.63 -4.78
C VAL A 50 -9.18 -8.23 -4.80
N ARG A 51 -9.69 -7.80 -5.98
CA ARG A 51 -10.40 -6.52 -6.11
C ARG A 51 -11.70 -6.50 -5.31
N GLN A 52 -12.43 -7.61 -5.30
CA GLN A 52 -13.69 -7.72 -4.56
C GLN A 52 -13.45 -7.66 -3.04
N ALA A 53 -12.46 -8.39 -2.54
CA ALA A 53 -12.07 -8.36 -1.13
C ALA A 53 -11.63 -6.94 -0.71
N LEU A 54 -10.80 -6.29 -1.52
CA LEU A 54 -10.41 -4.90 -1.30
C LEU A 54 -11.62 -3.98 -1.22
N GLN A 55 -12.55 -4.08 -2.16
CA GLN A 55 -13.74 -3.26 -2.17
C GLN A 55 -14.62 -3.52 -0.94
N ARG A 56 -14.75 -4.78 -0.49
CA ARG A 56 -15.50 -5.11 0.73
C ARG A 56 -14.84 -4.49 1.96
N PHE A 57 -13.52 -4.54 2.05
CA PHE A 57 -12.78 -4.01 3.19
C PHE A 57 -12.74 -2.47 3.22
N THR A 58 -12.46 -1.84 2.08
CA THR A 58 -12.24 -0.37 2.02
C THR A 58 -13.48 0.42 1.62
N GLY A 59 -14.51 -0.24 1.08
CA GLY A 59 -15.63 0.41 0.41
C GLY A 59 -15.26 1.07 -0.94
N ARG A 60 -14.00 0.97 -1.39
CA ARG A 60 -13.48 1.70 -2.55
C ARG A 60 -13.22 0.78 -3.74
N LYS A 61 -13.58 1.23 -4.94
CA LYS A 61 -13.32 0.53 -6.22
C LYS A 61 -12.10 1.04 -6.97
N THR A 62 -11.69 2.27 -6.69
CA THR A 62 -10.64 2.98 -7.43
C THR A 62 -9.25 2.61 -6.91
N VAL A 63 -8.25 2.81 -7.75
CA VAL A 63 -6.83 2.75 -7.40
C VAL A 63 -6.19 4.14 -7.53
N PRO A 64 -5.10 4.43 -6.79
CA PRO A 64 -4.47 3.56 -5.80
C PRO A 64 -5.31 3.38 -4.53
N GLN A 65 -5.11 2.26 -3.83
CA GLN A 65 -5.54 2.10 -2.45
C GLN A 65 -4.31 1.88 -1.59
N VAL A 66 -4.03 2.82 -0.70
CA VAL A 66 -2.85 2.84 0.16
C VAL A 66 -3.25 2.34 1.54
N PHE A 67 -2.46 1.43 2.07
CA PHE A 67 -2.61 0.87 3.39
C PHE A 67 -1.40 1.22 4.24
N ILE A 68 -1.63 1.53 5.50
CA ILE A 68 -0.60 1.67 6.54
C ILE A 68 -1.08 0.85 7.73
N ASN A 69 -0.32 -0.19 8.08
CA ASN A 69 -0.64 -1.06 9.21
C ASN A 69 -2.08 -1.62 9.16
N ARG A 70 -2.43 -2.30 8.06
CA ARG A 70 -3.76 -2.90 7.82
C ARG A 70 -4.92 -1.89 7.67
N ALA A 71 -4.69 -0.60 7.93
CA ALA A 71 -5.69 0.45 7.73
C ALA A 71 -5.56 1.05 6.33
N CYS A 72 -6.67 1.13 5.59
CA CYS A 72 -6.72 1.85 4.33
C CYS A 72 -6.75 3.35 4.61
N VAL A 73 -5.73 4.07 4.16
CA VAL A 73 -5.61 5.53 4.34
C VAL A 73 -6.19 6.31 3.16
N GLY A 74 -6.46 5.65 2.03
CA GLY A 74 -7.12 6.25 0.87
C GLY A 74 -6.33 6.12 -0.42
N GLY A 75 -6.53 7.06 -1.33
CA GLY A 75 -5.85 7.13 -2.61
C GLY A 75 -4.64 8.06 -2.61
N ALA A 76 -4.28 8.54 -3.79
CA ALA A 76 -3.10 9.38 -3.96
C ALA A 76 -3.29 10.79 -3.38
N ASP A 77 -4.51 11.33 -3.39
CA ASP A 77 -4.78 12.66 -2.84
C ASP A 77 -4.78 12.62 -1.31
N GLU A 78 -5.42 11.61 -0.70
CA GLU A 78 -5.40 11.45 0.76
C GLU A 78 -3.98 11.18 1.27
N LEU A 79 -3.19 10.39 0.56
CA LEU A 79 -1.79 10.16 0.92
C LEU A 79 -0.97 11.46 0.88
N CYS A 80 -1.15 12.29 -0.16
CA CYS A 80 -0.50 13.61 -0.22
C CYS A 80 -0.95 14.52 0.93
N GLY A 81 -2.25 14.55 1.24
CA GLY A 81 -2.75 15.35 2.36
C GLY A 81 -2.16 14.94 3.71
N LEU A 82 -1.97 13.63 3.94
CA LEU A 82 -1.30 13.13 5.15
C LEU A 82 0.19 13.51 5.20
N ASP A 83 0.85 13.58 4.06
CA ASP A 83 2.24 14.01 3.97
C ASP A 83 2.40 15.50 4.26
N GLU A 84 1.54 16.33 3.66
CA GLU A 84 1.49 17.76 3.87
C GLU A 84 1.16 18.14 5.32
N SER A 85 0.31 17.37 5.99
CA SER A 85 -0.01 17.57 7.41
C SER A 85 1.06 17.03 8.37
N GLY A 86 2.05 16.27 7.87
CA GLY A 86 3.03 15.55 8.68
C GLY A 86 2.50 14.28 9.36
N GLU A 87 1.22 13.96 9.20
CA GLU A 87 0.58 12.78 9.80
C GLU A 87 1.08 11.47 9.18
N LEU A 88 1.50 11.47 7.92
CA LEU A 88 2.05 10.30 7.24
C LEU A 88 3.26 9.73 8.00
N ALA A 89 4.21 10.58 8.37
CA ALA A 89 5.41 10.16 9.09
C ALA A 89 5.06 9.62 10.50
N ALA A 90 4.08 10.21 11.18
CA ALA A 90 3.62 9.73 12.47
C ALA A 90 2.99 8.33 12.34
N ARG A 91 2.09 8.13 11.37
CA ARG A 91 1.45 6.83 11.13
C ARG A 91 2.43 5.74 10.75
N VAL A 92 3.43 6.05 9.92
CA VAL A 92 4.48 5.07 9.55
C VAL A 92 5.31 4.68 10.78
N ARG A 93 5.71 5.65 11.59
CA ARG A 93 6.47 5.37 12.83
C ARG A 93 5.66 4.51 13.81
N ASP A 94 4.38 4.78 13.96
CA ASP A 94 3.51 3.97 14.83
C ASP A 94 3.28 2.57 14.27
N ALA A 95 3.22 2.43 12.94
CA ALA A 95 3.10 1.15 12.27
C ALA A 95 4.34 0.25 12.44
N GLU A 96 5.54 0.84 12.48
CA GLU A 96 6.79 0.10 12.70
C GLU A 96 6.85 -0.59 14.07
N ARG A 97 6.15 -0.04 15.07
CA ARG A 97 6.06 -0.62 16.42
C ARG A 97 5.17 -1.87 16.48
N GLN A 98 4.40 -2.14 15.43
CA GLN A 98 3.48 -3.28 15.37
C GLN A 98 4.08 -4.38 14.51
N GLU A 99 3.85 -5.66 14.87
CA GLU A 99 4.39 -6.80 14.13
C GLU A 99 3.51 -7.27 12.96
N SER A 100 2.58 -6.43 12.47
CA SER A 100 1.55 -6.74 11.47
C SER A 100 1.95 -6.38 10.02
N GLY A 101 1.60 -7.24 9.06
CA GLY A 101 1.74 -6.94 7.63
C GLY A 101 0.99 -5.66 7.18
N PRO A 102 1.27 -5.15 5.98
CA PRO A 102 0.69 -3.90 5.49
C PRO A 102 -0.82 -4.02 5.22
N PHE A 103 -1.31 -5.24 4.97
CA PHE A 103 -2.69 -5.50 4.56
C PHE A 103 -3.47 -6.25 5.66
N PRO A 104 -4.81 -6.14 5.67
CA PRO A 104 -5.67 -7.02 6.44
C PRO A 104 -5.41 -8.49 6.09
N GLU A 105 -5.54 -9.40 7.06
CA GLU A 105 -5.19 -10.82 6.88
C GLU A 105 -5.96 -11.48 5.73
N GLU A 106 -7.26 -11.21 5.59
CA GLU A 106 -8.08 -11.71 4.47
C GLU A 106 -7.54 -11.27 3.11
N VAL A 107 -7.12 -10.01 2.99
CA VAL A 107 -6.59 -9.46 1.74
C VAL A 107 -5.17 -10.01 1.50
N GLU A 108 -4.36 -10.11 2.54
CA GLU A 108 -3.00 -10.63 2.48
C GLU A 108 -2.98 -12.09 2.03
N GLU A 109 -3.85 -12.93 2.59
CA GLU A 109 -4.00 -14.33 2.22
C GLU A 109 -4.38 -14.50 0.74
N LEU A 110 -5.34 -13.72 0.24
CA LEU A 110 -5.73 -13.76 -1.17
C LEU A 110 -4.60 -13.32 -2.10
N VAL A 111 -3.85 -12.28 -1.73
CA VAL A 111 -2.70 -11.80 -2.52
C VAL A 111 -1.59 -12.84 -2.57
N VAL A 112 -1.33 -13.55 -1.47
CA VAL A 112 -0.30 -14.59 -1.37
C VAL A 112 -0.72 -15.88 -2.07
N SER A 113 -1.97 -16.32 -1.88
CA SER A 113 -2.53 -17.53 -2.50
C SER A 113 -2.63 -17.40 -4.02
N SER A 114 -2.85 -16.18 -4.53
CA SER A 114 -2.90 -15.89 -5.96
C SER A 114 -1.52 -15.63 -6.60
N ALA A 115 -0.42 -15.93 -5.91
CA ALA A 115 0.95 -15.75 -6.41
C ALA A 115 1.59 -17.06 -6.93
N ALA A 116 0.82 -18.15 -6.99
CA ALA A 116 1.24 -19.47 -7.49
C ALA A 116 0.90 -19.67 -8.97
#